data_AF-A0A383EYC0-F1
#
_entry.id   AF-A0A383EYC0-F1
#
_cell.length_a   1.000
_cell.length_b   1.000
_cell.length_c   1.000
_cell.angle_alpha   90.00
_cell.angle_beta   90.00
_cell.angle_gamma   90.00
#
_symmetry.space_group_name_H-M   'P 1'
#
loop_
_entity.id
_entity.type
_entity.pdbx_description
1 polymer ?
#
loop_
_entity_poly.entity_id
_entity_poly.type
_entity_poly.pdbx_seq_one_letter_code
_entity_poly.pdbx_strand_id
1 'polypeptide(L)' 'MLKARYYQTDGAKGGEQDLPEWLFDGVVNEDVLHQVIKAYLSNQRQGTASAKSRGQVRGGGAKPWKQKGTGRA' A
#
# COMPACT_ATOMS: atom_id res chain seq x y z
N MET A 1 4.11 34.07 -10.34
CA MET A 1 5.09 33.88 -9.25
C MET A 1 4.43 33.60 -7.92
N LEU A 2 4.39 32.32 -7.55
CA LEU A 2 3.96 31.88 -6.22
C LEU A 2 5.04 32.26 -5.21
N LYS A 3 4.65 32.83 -4.07
CA LYS A 3 5.57 33.22 -2.99
C LYS A 3 5.26 32.43 -1.74
N ALA A 4 6.28 31.86 -1.11
CA ALA A 4 6.16 31.20 0.18
C ALA A 4 7.02 31.92 1.22
N ARG A 5 6.48 32.06 2.43
CA ARG A 5 7.24 32.57 3.57
C ARG A 5 8.18 31.49 4.08
N TYR A 6 9.47 31.82 4.25
CA TYR A 6 10.41 30.94 4.93
C TYR A 6 10.45 31.26 6.43
N TYR A 7 10.88 30.29 7.22
CA TYR A 7 11.05 30.43 8.67
C TYR A 7 12.51 30.14 9.02
N GLN A 8 13.04 30.89 9.97
CA GLN A 8 14.39 30.65 10.50
C GLN A 8 14.35 29.53 11.56
N THR A 9 15.52 29.03 11.95
CA THR A 9 15.64 27.90 12.89
C THR A 9 15.09 28.19 14.29
N ASP A 10 14.93 29.47 14.63
CA ASP A 10 14.31 29.98 15.85
C ASP A 10 12.77 30.06 15.77
N GLY A 11 12.18 29.71 14.62
CA GLY A 11 10.74 29.83 14.36
C GLY A 11 10.28 31.24 14.02
N ALA A 12 11.20 32.22 13.93
CA ALA A 12 10.87 33.56 13.51
C ALA A 12 10.44 33.56 12.03
N LYS A 13 9.39 34.34 11.74
CA LYS A 13 8.91 34.55 10.37
C LYS A 13 10.01 35.25 9.57
N GLY A 14 10.53 34.58 8.55
CA GLY A 14 11.41 35.16 7.56
C GLY A 14 10.64 35.94 6.49
N GLY A 15 11.38 36.35 5.47
CA GLY A 15 10.82 36.99 4.27
C GLY A 15 10.05 36.02 3.37
N GLU A 16 9.61 36.55 2.23
CA GLU A 16 9.01 35.77 1.15
C GLU A 16 10.08 35.34 0.15
N GLN A 17 10.01 34.09 -0.30
CA GLN A 17 10.85 33.54 -1.34
C GLN A 17 9.98 33.11 -2.53
N ASP A 18 10.49 33.37 -3.72
CA ASP A 18 9.82 32.99 -4.97
C ASP A 18 9.95 31.48 -5.21
N LEU A 19 8.82 30.83 -5.51
CA LEU A 19 8.77 29.42 -5.84
C LEU A 19 8.91 29.21 -7.36
N PRO A 20 9.65 28.18 -7.80
CA PRO A 20 9.80 27.88 -9.22
C PRO A 20 8.47 27.49 -9.86
N GLU A 21 8.06 28.25 -10.88
CA GLU A 21 6.73 28.12 -11.49
C GLU A 21 6.50 26.73 -12.12
N TRP A 22 7.51 26.15 -12.79
CA TRP A 22 7.39 24.83 -13.43
C TRP A 22 7.02 23.68 -12.47
N LEU A 23 7.28 23.83 -11.17
CA LEU A 23 6.99 22.80 -10.17
C LEU A 23 5.71 23.09 -9.37
N PHE A 24 5.41 24.36 -9.13
CA PHE A 24 4.32 24.78 -8.23
C PHE A 24 3.09 25.36 -8.96
N ASP A 25 3.21 25.71 -10.24
CA ASP A 25 2.12 26.29 -11.06
C ASP A 25 1.31 25.22 -11.83
N GLY A 26 1.37 23.96 -11.38
CA GLY A 26 0.65 22.85 -11.98
C GLY A 26 -0.77 22.69 -11.45
N VAL A 27 -1.69 22.24 -12.31
CA VAL A 27 -3.01 21.76 -11.88
C VAL A 27 -2.85 20.38 -11.26
N VAL A 28 -3.34 20.20 -10.03
CA VAL A 28 -3.30 18.91 -9.35
C VAL A 28 -4.29 17.95 -10.03
N ASN A 29 -3.76 16.84 -10.55
CA ASN A 29 -4.58 15.72 -11.02
C ASN A 29 -4.81 14.75 -9.86
N GLU A 30 -6.01 14.81 -9.26
CA GLU A 30 -6.37 14.00 -8.09
C GLU A 30 -6.38 12.49 -8.39
N ASP A 31 -6.81 12.09 -9.59
CA ASP A 31 -6.86 10.68 -9.98
C ASP A 31 -5.46 10.05 -10.03
N VAL A 32 -4.53 10.74 -10.67
CA VAL A 32 -3.13 10.30 -10.76
C VAL A 32 -2.49 10.29 -9.37
N LEU A 33 -2.72 11.32 -8.56
CA LEU A 33 -2.20 11.39 -7.19
C LEU A 33 -2.67 10.19 -6.36
N HIS A 34 -3.96 9.87 -6.41
CA HIS A 34 -4.52 8.74 -5.69
C HIS A 34 -3.96 7.39 -6.19
N GLN A 35 -3.78 7.22 -7.51
CA GLN A 35 -3.15 6.02 -8.07
C GLN A 35 -1.71 5.84 -7.57
N VAL A 36 -0.91 6.90 -7.58
CA VAL A 36 0.48 6.87 -7.11
C VAL A 36 0.54 6.57 -5.62
N ILE A 37 -0.30 7.19 -4.80
CA ILE A 37 -0.37 6.92 -3.35
C ILE A 37 -0.71 5.45 -3.09
N LYS A 38 -1.70 4.90 -3.80
CA LYS A 38 -2.06 3.47 -3.68
C LYS A 38 -0.90 2.55 -4.04
N ALA A 39 -0.19 2.83 -5.15
CA ALA A 39 0.96 2.05 -5.57
C ALA A 39 2.10 2.12 -4.53
N TYR A 40 2.43 3.32 -4.05
CA TYR A 40 3.44 3.54 -3.03
C TYR A 40 3.15 2.77 -1.74
N LEU A 41 1.92 2.88 -1.22
CA LEU A 41 1.49 2.15 -0.01
C LEU A 41 1.45 0.63 -0.23
N SER A 42 1.08 0.18 -1.43
CA SER A 42 1.11 -1.26 -1.77
C SER A 42 2.52 -1.81 -1.78
N ASN A 43 3.49 -1.06 -2.33
CA ASN A 43 4.89 -1.48 -2.42
C ASN A 43 5.59 -1.57 -1.06
N GLN A 44 5.13 -0.83 -0.06
CA GLN A 44 5.63 -0.94 1.31
C GLN A 44 5.18 -2.21 2.04
N ARG A 45 4.16 -2.93 1.52
CA ARG A 45 3.66 -4.14 2.17
C ARG A 45 4.67 -5.27 2.01
N GLN A 46 5.11 -5.85 3.14
CA GLN A 46 6.12 -6.91 3.17
C GLN A 46 5.63 -8.27 2.62
N GLY A 47 4.32 -8.56 2.70
CA GLY A 47 3.75 -9.80 2.14
C GLY A 47 4.12 -11.10 2.87
N THR A 48 4.36 -11.06 4.18
CA THR A 48 4.77 -12.22 4.99
C THR A 48 3.64 -13.19 5.37
N ALA A 49 2.45 -13.01 4.80
CA ALA A 49 1.30 -13.87 5.07
C ALA A 49 1.45 -15.24 4.40
N SER A 50 1.33 -16.32 5.17
CA SER A 50 1.34 -17.70 4.66
C SER A 50 0.48 -18.62 5.52
N ALA A 51 -0.23 -19.55 4.88
CA ALA A 51 -1.03 -20.58 5.52
C ALA A 51 -0.86 -21.90 4.76
N LYS A 52 -0.91 -23.03 5.48
CA LYS A 52 -0.81 -24.35 4.86
C LYS A 52 -2.10 -24.69 4.13
N SER A 53 -1.99 -25.00 2.84
CA SER A 53 -3.03 -25.68 2.08
C SER A 53 -3.16 -27.14 2.50
N ARG A 54 -4.26 -27.81 2.10
CA ARG A 54 -4.52 -29.23 2.41
C ARG A 54 -3.36 -30.16 2.05
N GLY A 55 -2.62 -29.89 0.97
CA GLY A 55 -1.46 -30.68 0.54
C GLY A 55 -0.17 -30.40 1.30
N GLN A 56 -0.07 -29.27 2.00
CA GLN A 56 1.09 -28.90 2.82
C GLN A 56 0.97 -29.40 4.28
N VAL A 57 -0.20 -29.93 4.66
CA VAL A 57 -0.42 -30.55 5.97
C VAL A 57 0.09 -31.99 5.95
N ARG A 58 0.79 -32.40 7.01
CA ARG A 58 1.25 -33.78 7.18
C ARG A 58 0.06 -34.68 7.52
N GLY A 59 -0.11 -35.76 6.77
CA GLY A 59 -1.24 -36.70 6.90
C GLY A 59 -2.36 -36.44 5.88
N GLY A 60 -3.19 -37.45 5.63
CA GLY A 60 -4.21 -37.42 4.58
C GLY A 60 -3.80 -38.22 3.34
N GLY A 61 -4.41 -37.92 2.18
CA GLY A 61 -4.13 -38.59 0.89
C GLY A 61 -4.83 -39.94 0.70
N ALA A 62 -5.02 -40.71 1.78
CA ALA A 62 -5.85 -41.90 1.76
C ALA A 62 -7.33 -41.55 1.98
N LYS A 63 -8.21 -42.17 1.19
CA LYS A 63 -9.65 -42.09 1.40
C LYS A 63 -10.00 -42.68 2.78
N PRO A 64 -10.59 -41.93 3.73
CA PRO A 64 -10.73 -42.44 5.09
C PRO A 64 -11.80 -43.53 5.24
N TRP A 65 -12.74 -43.65 4.27
CA TRP A 65 -13.73 -44.73 4.21
C TRP A 65 -14.12 -45.09 2.78
N LYS A 66 -14.72 -46.27 2.57
CA LYS A 66 -15.24 -46.74 1.27
C LYS A 66 -16.38 -45.83 0.73
N GLN A 67 -16.62 -45.84 -0.58
CA GLN A 67 -17.58 -44.91 -1.24
C GLN A 67 -19.05 -45.12 -0.82
N LYS A 68 -19.44 -46.36 -0.45
CA LYS A 68 -20.83 -46.72 -0.14
C LYS A 68 -20.89 -47.69 1.05
N GLY A 69 -22.04 -47.76 1.69
CA GLY A 69 -22.31 -48.73 2.78
C GLY A 69 -21.60 -48.39 4.09
N THR A 70 -21.36 -47.10 4.35
CA THR A 70 -20.75 -46.57 5.59
C THR A 70 -21.74 -45.88 6.51
N GLY A 71 -22.89 -45.42 6.00
CA GLY A 71 -23.92 -44.68 6.77
C GLY A 71 -23.45 -43.32 7.32
N ARG A 72 -22.16 -43.02 7.19
CA ARG A 72 -21.54 -41.70 7.37
C ARG A 72 -21.80 -40.85 6.13
N ALA A 73 -21.63 -39.54 6.29
CA ALA A 73 -21.75 -38.54 5.23
C ALA A 73 -21.16 -38.99 3.88
#